data_AF-A0A8J2PIZ4-F1
#
_entry.id   AF-A0A8J2PIZ4-F1
#
_cell.length_a   1.000
_cell.length_b   1.000
_cell.length_c   1.000
_cell.angle_alpha   90.00
_cell.angle_beta   90.00
_cell.angle_gamma   90.00
#
_symmetry.space_group_name_H-M   'P 1'
#
loop_
_entity.id
_entity.type
_entity.pdbx_description
1 polymer ?
#
loop_
_entity_poly.entity_id
_entity_poly.type
_entity_poly.pdbx_seq_one_letter_code
_entity_poly.pdbx_strand_id
1 'polypeptide(L)'
;GITYNLFWSWLGDGLLTSKGSKWQHRRKMLTPAFHFKILENFVVIFNEQSNVLVKVLADEFKNAQENDICPPITRCALDIIS
;
A
#
# COMPACT_ATOMS: atom_id res chain seq x y z
N GLY A 1 20.91 4.74 -10.97
CA GLY A 1 20.66 5.94 -10.16
C GLY A 1 20.82 5.58 -8.71
N ILE A 2 21.34 6.50 -7.91
CA ILE A 2 21.72 6.32 -6.49
C ILE A 2 20.57 5.71 -5.66
N THR A 3 19.33 6.07 -5.96
CA THR A 3 18.11 5.56 -5.32
C THR A 3 17.95 4.05 -5.42
N TYR A 4 18.24 3.43 -6.56
CA TYR A 4 18.10 1.97 -6.72
C TYR A 4 19.17 1.17 -5.97
N ASN A 5 20.34 1.76 -5.70
CA ASN A 5 21.38 1.13 -4.90
C ASN A 5 21.03 1.13 -3.41
N LEU A 6 20.36 2.18 -2.92
CA LEU A 6 19.90 2.26 -1.53
C LEU A 6 18.88 1.18 -1.19
N PHE A 7 17.96 0.87 -2.12
CA PHE A 7 16.93 -0.14 -1.92
C PHE A 7 17.40 -1.57 -2.18
N TRP A 8 18.62 -1.77 -2.67
CA TRP A 8 19.13 -3.10 -3.01
C TRP A 8 19.28 -4.01 -1.78
N SER A 9 19.72 -3.48 -0.65
CA SER A 9 19.88 -4.25 0.61
C SER A 9 18.55 -4.75 1.17
N TRP A 10 17.46 -4.04 0.91
CA TRP A 10 16.12 -4.39 1.40
C TRP A 10 15.31 -5.19 0.38
N LEU A 11 15.26 -4.74 -0.87
CA LEU A 11 14.37 -5.26 -1.91
C LEU A 11 15.08 -6.21 -2.90
N GLY A 12 16.39 -6.39 -2.75
CA GLY A 12 17.20 -7.28 -3.60
C GLY A 12 17.13 -6.90 -5.08
N ASP A 13 17.15 -7.91 -5.95
CA ASP A 13 16.92 -7.77 -7.41
C ASP A 13 15.45 -8.03 -7.76
N GLY A 14 14.55 -7.33 -7.09
CA GLY A 14 13.09 -7.39 -7.20
C GLY A 14 12.51 -6.58 -8.36
N LEU A 15 11.18 -6.43 -8.40
CA LEU A 15 10.50 -5.67 -9.46
C LEU A 15 10.97 -4.21 -9.52
N LEU A 16 11.21 -3.57 -8.37
CA LEU A 16 11.61 -2.16 -8.33
C LEU A 16 13.08 -1.95 -8.76
N THR A 17 13.96 -2.89 -8.44
CA THR A 17 15.41 -2.73 -8.57
C THR A 17 16.00 -3.42 -9.80
N SER A 18 15.30 -4.42 -10.35
CA SER A 18 15.70 -5.10 -11.59
C SER A 18 15.59 -4.19 -12.81
N LYS A 19 16.37 -4.52 -13.85
CA LYS A 19 16.44 -3.76 -15.11
C LYS A 19 16.28 -4.67 -16.33
N GLY A 20 16.04 -4.05 -17.48
CA GLY A 20 16.03 -4.74 -18.79
C GLY A 20 15.03 -5.89 -18.86
N SER A 21 15.43 -6.98 -19.50
CA SER A 21 14.58 -8.17 -19.71
C SER A 21 14.08 -8.80 -18.40
N LYS A 22 14.88 -8.74 -17.32
CA LYS A 22 14.49 -9.26 -16.00
C LYS A 22 13.32 -8.48 -15.40
N TRP A 23 13.37 -7.15 -15.48
CA TRP A 23 12.25 -6.28 -15.08
C TRP A 23 11.01 -6.55 -15.95
N GLN A 24 11.18 -6.63 -17.27
CA GLN A 24 10.08 -6.87 -18.20
C GLN A 24 9.37 -8.20 -17.91
N HIS A 25 10.14 -9.27 -17.70
CA HIS A 25 9.61 -10.59 -17.38
C HIS A 25 8.84 -10.58 -16.04
N ARG A 26 9.42 -10.00 -14.99
CA ARG A 26 8.78 -9.91 -13.66
C ARG A 26 7.52 -9.05 -13.69
N ARG A 27 7.55 -7.92 -14.40
CA ARG A 27 6.36 -7.07 -14.58
C ARG A 27 5.27 -7.83 -15.31
N LYS A 28 5.61 -8.52 -16.40
CA LYS A 28 4.65 -9.35 -17.16
C LYS A 28 4.00 -10.43 -16.31
N MET A 29 4.76 -11.05 -15.40
CA MET A 29 4.21 -12.05 -14.47
C MET A 29 3.29 -11.44 -13.41
N LEU A 30 3.58 -10.24 -12.91
CA LEU A 30 2.82 -9.61 -11.82
C LEU A 30 1.58 -8.83 -12.29
N THR A 31 1.59 -8.25 -13.48
CA THR A 31 0.48 -7.44 -14.00
C THR A 31 -0.90 -8.14 -13.92
N PRO A 32 -1.05 -9.45 -14.19
CA PRO A 32 -2.33 -10.13 -14.07
C PRO A 32 -2.92 -10.10 -12.66
N ALA A 33 -2.09 -10.07 -11.60
CA ALA A 33 -2.53 -10.01 -10.21
C ALA A 33 -3.20 -8.67 -9.83
N PHE A 34 -3.02 -7.63 -10.66
CA PHE A 34 -3.62 -6.31 -10.49
C PHE A 34 -4.64 -5.99 -11.59
N HIS A 35 -5.19 -7.02 -12.24
CA HIS A 35 -6.30 -6.85 -13.18
C HIS A 35 -7.59 -6.46 -12.43
N PHE A 36 -8.46 -5.65 -13.04
CA PHE A 36 -9.65 -5.06 -12.39
C PHE A 36 -10.51 -6.08 -11.63
N LYS A 37 -10.76 -7.25 -12.20
CA LYS A 37 -11.53 -8.33 -11.56
C LYS A 37 -10.94 -8.81 -10.23
N ILE A 38 -9.61 -8.74 -10.07
CA ILE A 38 -8.94 -9.04 -8.80
C ILE A 38 -9.06 -7.85 -7.85
N LEU A 39 -8.88 -6.63 -8.37
CA LEU A 39 -9.03 -5.40 -7.57
C LEU A 39 -10.44 -5.23 -6.99
N GLU A 40 -11.47 -5.65 -7.72
CA GLU A 40 -12.86 -5.68 -7.24
C GLU A 40 -13.02 -6.50 -5.95
N ASN A 41 -12.28 -7.61 -5.82
CA ASN A 41 -12.31 -8.42 -4.60
C ASN A 41 -11.68 -7.69 -3.40
N PHE A 42 -10.75 -6.75 -3.63
CA PHE A 42 -10.13 -5.96 -2.55
C PHE A 42 -11.02 -4.82 -2.05
N VAL A 43 -12.06 -4.42 -2.80
CA VAL A 43 -13.00 -3.37 -2.37
C VAL A 43 -13.67 -3.71 -1.04
N VAL A 44 -13.94 -4.99 -0.80
CA VAL A 44 -14.49 -5.47 0.48
C VAL A 44 -13.56 -5.13 1.65
N ILE A 45 -12.27 -5.41 1.49
CA ILE A 45 -11.23 -5.13 2.50
C ILE A 45 -11.07 -3.62 2.68
N PHE A 46 -11.05 -2.85 1.58
CA PHE A 46 -10.95 -1.39 1.65
C PHE A 46 -12.11 -0.79 2.45
N ASN A 47 -13.33 -1.27 2.23
CA ASN A 47 -14.51 -0.81 2.95
C ASN A 47 -14.45 -1.19 4.44
N GLU A 48 -14.01 -2.41 4.76
CA GLU A 48 -13.85 -2.85 6.14
C GLU A 48 -12.85 -1.96 6.90
N GLN A 49 -11.65 -1.77 6.35
CA GLN A 49 -10.62 -0.94 6.97
C GLN A 49 -10.99 0.55 6.99
N SER A 50 -11.71 1.05 5.97
CA SER A 50 -12.24 2.43 5.98
C SER A 50 -13.24 2.64 7.11
N ASN A 51 -14.10 1.66 7.41
CA ASN A 51 -15.02 1.74 8.54
C ASN A 51 -14.29 1.73 9.89
N VAL A 52 -13.18 0.99 10.01
CA VAL A 52 -12.31 1.05 11.19
C VAL A 52 -11.67 2.43 11.32
N LEU A 53 -11.11 2.96 10.23
CA LEU A 53 -10.51 4.31 10.21
C LEU A 53 -11.51 5.38 10.66
N VAL A 54 -12.75 5.34 10.17
CA VAL A 54 -13.80 6.29 10.58
C VAL A 54 -14.04 6.23 12.09
N LYS A 55 -14.05 5.04 12.70
CA LYS A 55 -14.21 4.91 14.16
C LYS A 55 -13.02 5.50 14.92
N VAL A 56 -11.79 5.22 14.47
CA VAL A 56 -10.56 5.77 15.05
C VAL A 56 -10.56 7.30 14.99
N LEU A 57 -10.86 7.87 13.82
CA LEU A 57 -10.96 9.32 13.65
C LEU A 57 -12.11 9.90 14.50
N ALA A 58 -13.26 9.24 14.55
CA ALA A 58 -14.36 9.69 15.39
C ALA A 58 -13.99 9.72 16.88
N ASP A 59 -13.13 8.82 17.35
CA ASP A 59 -12.63 8.76 18.72
C ASP A 59 -11.52 9.80 19.00
N GLU A 60 -10.58 9.97 18.07
CA GLU A 60 -9.45 10.91 18.22
C GLU A 60 -9.89 12.38 18.16
N PHE A 61 -10.92 12.70 17.37
CA PHE A 61 -11.39 14.07 17.15
C PHE A 61 -12.61 14.45 18.01
N LYS A 62 -13.01 13.62 19.00
CA LYS A 62 -14.15 13.90 19.91
C LYS A 62 -14.08 15.26 20.61
N ASN A 63 -12.87 15.70 20.94
CA ASN A 63 -12.64 16.88 21.75
C ASN A 63 -12.46 18.17 20.92
N ALA A 64 -12.76 18.14 19.61
CA ALA A 64 -12.58 19.26 18.68
C ALA A 64 -11.15 19.84 18.64
N GLN A 65 -10.16 19.02 19.02
CA GLN A 65 -8.75 19.35 18.93
C GLN A 65 -8.22 18.98 17.54
N GLU A 66 -7.42 19.87 16.96
CA GLU A 66 -6.67 19.54 15.74
C GLU A 66 -5.62 18.47 16.05
N ASN A 67 -5.74 17.32 15.39
CA ASN A 67 -4.81 16.21 15.47
C ASN A 67 -4.27 15.86 14.07
N ASP A 68 -3.06 15.29 14.02
CA ASP A 68 -2.46 14.83 12.76
C ASP A 68 -3.18 13.57 12.24
N ILE A 69 -3.62 13.62 10.98
CA ILE A 69 -4.31 12.52 10.30
C ILE A 69 -3.34 11.50 9.69
N CYS A 70 -2.05 11.82 9.56
CA CYS A 70 -1.09 10.94 8.91
C CYS A 70 -0.95 9.58 9.62
N PRO A 71 -0.86 9.50 10.96
CA PRO A 71 -0.77 8.21 11.66
C PRO A 71 -1.97 7.28 11.43
N PRO A 72 -3.24 7.70 11.64
CA PRO A 72 -4.39 6.81 11.43
C PRO A 72 -4.54 6.40 9.96
N ILE A 73 -4.26 7.29 9.00
CA ILE A 73 -4.28 6.96 7.56
C ILE A 73 -3.19 5.95 7.22
N THR A 74 -1.97 6.14 7.72
CA THR A 74 -0.85 5.21 7.48
C THR A 74 -1.17 3.82 8.01
N ARG A 75 -1.77 3.74 9.21
CA ARG A 75 -2.20 2.46 9.79
C ARG A 75 -3.26 1.78 8.92
N CYS A 76 -4.31 2.52 8.51
CA CYS A 76 -5.33 2.00 7.61
C CYS A 76 -4.74 1.46 6.30
N ALA A 77 -3.78 2.19 5.70
CA ALA A 77 -3.10 1.73 4.49
C ALA A 77 -2.28 0.43 4.72
N LEU A 78 -1.65 0.28 5.89
CA LEU A 78 -0.94 -0.95 6.26
C LEU A 78 -1.92 -2.11 6.47
N ASP A 79 -3.05 -1.87 7.15
CA ASP A 79 -4.08 -2.88 7.38
C ASP A 79 -4.78 -3.32 6.08
N ILE A 80 -4.84 -2.44 5.08
CA ILE A 80 -5.34 -2.76 3.74
C ILE A 80 -4.39 -3.69 2.96
N ILE A 81 -3.07 -3.55 3.18
CA ILE A 81 -2.03 -4.27 2.42
C ILE A 81 -1.64 -5.59 3.10
N SER A 82 -1.82 -5.72 4.42
CA SER A 82 -1.39 -6.86 5.24
C SER A 82 -2.40 -8.00 5.27
#